data_AF-A0A665TVG9-F1
#
_entry.id   AF-A0A665TVG9-F1
#
_cell.length_a   1.000
_cell.length_b   1.000
_cell.length_c   1.000
_cell.angle_alpha   90.00
_cell.angle_beta   90.00
_cell.angle_gamma   90.00
#
_symmetry.space_group_name_H-M   'P 1'
#
loop_
_entity.id
_entity.type
_entity.pdbx_description
1 polymer ?
#
loop_
_entity_poly.entity_id
_entity_poly.type
_entity_poly.pdbx_seq_one_letter_code
_entity_poly.pdbx_strand_id
1 'polypeptide(L)'
;MNKRSPQCHMLPYNQTWLSSSVAVVKSSEVEMLLRFFSYLSRLSCYRHIMLFGCSLALPECIAAVVLPCASFCEAAREGCEPVLQMVNVSWPDFLRCSQFSNVTAAPPAPPACYTPQQIKGKPCE
;
A
#
# COMPACT_ATOMS: atom_id res chain seq x y z
N MET A 1 9.46 14.72 -10.84
CA MET A 1 8.21 14.92 -11.62
C MET A 1 7.09 14.17 -10.89
N ASN A 2 6.16 14.90 -10.26
CA ASN A 2 5.03 14.32 -9.51
C ASN A 2 4.00 13.71 -10.46
N LYS A 3 4.17 12.43 -10.82
CA LYS A 3 3.15 11.71 -11.60
C LYS A 3 2.34 10.80 -10.68
N ARG A 4 1.15 11.28 -10.31
CA ARG A 4 0.07 10.44 -9.80
C ARG A 4 -0.29 9.42 -10.88
N SER A 5 -0.16 8.13 -10.60
CA SER A 5 -0.70 7.11 -11.49
C SER A 5 -2.25 7.22 -11.47
N PRO A 6 -2.93 7.23 -12.62
CA PRO A 6 -4.39 7.40 -12.68
C PRO A 6 -5.15 6.32 -11.90
N GLN A 7 -4.52 5.18 -11.66
CA GLN A 7 -5.10 4.07 -10.89
C GLN A 7 -5.06 4.28 -9.37
N CYS A 8 -4.32 5.28 -8.88
CA CYS A 8 -4.11 5.53 -7.46
C CYS A 8 -4.78 6.83 -6.96
N HIS A 9 -5.87 7.26 -7.60
CA HIS A 9 -6.61 8.47 -7.19
C HIS A 9 -7.18 8.40 -5.77
N MET A 10 -7.38 7.19 -5.24
CA MET A 10 -7.96 6.91 -3.92
C MET A 10 -7.04 7.15 -2.71
N LEU A 11 -5.76 7.48 -2.93
CA LEU A 11 -4.86 7.83 -1.84
C LEU A 11 -5.20 9.22 -1.26
N PRO A 12 -5.12 9.44 0.06
CA PRO A 12 -5.52 10.69 0.70
C PRO A 12 -4.59 11.90 0.43
N TYR A 13 -3.44 11.69 -0.22
CA TYR A 13 -2.39 12.68 -0.44
C TYR A 13 -2.23 13.05 -1.91
N ASN A 14 -1.81 14.29 -2.22
CA ASN A 14 -1.62 14.78 -3.59
C ASN A 14 -0.16 14.74 -4.09
N GLN A 15 0.81 14.46 -3.22
CA GLN A 15 2.23 14.46 -3.57
C GLN A 15 2.89 13.12 -3.26
N THR A 16 3.61 12.58 -4.24
CA THR A 16 4.36 11.32 -4.15
C THR A 16 5.78 11.56 -4.62
N TRP A 17 6.76 11.32 -3.77
CA TRP A 17 8.16 11.41 -4.15
C TRP A 17 8.64 10.05 -4.66
N LEU A 18 8.59 9.86 -5.98
CA LEU A 18 9.25 8.75 -6.67
C LEU A 18 10.78 8.97 -6.67
N SER A 19 11.41 8.91 -5.50
CA SER A 19 12.85 8.63 -5.44
C SER A 19 13.03 7.12 -5.43
N SER A 20 13.81 6.62 -6.38
CA SER A 20 14.15 5.20 -6.56
C SER A 20 14.76 4.50 -5.33
N SER A 21 15.04 5.23 -4.25
CA SER A 21 15.70 4.76 -3.03
C SER A 21 14.77 4.45 -1.86
N VAL A 22 13.47 4.75 -1.93
CA VAL A 22 12.55 4.62 -0.77
C VAL A 22 11.26 3.84 -1.09
N ALA A 23 11.14 3.29 -2.29
CA ALA A 23 10.07 2.37 -2.62
C ALA A 23 10.49 0.94 -2.23
N VAL A 24 9.60 0.20 -1.57
CA VAL A 24 9.74 -1.26 -1.33
C VAL A 24 9.94 -2.02 -2.65
N VAL A 25 9.54 -1.40 -3.76
CA VAL A 25 9.55 -1.95 -5.11
C VAL A 25 10.32 -1.00 -6.04
N LYS A 26 11.20 -1.55 -6.89
CA LYS A 26 11.99 -0.74 -7.84
C LYS A 26 11.05 0.02 -8.79
N SER A 27 11.46 1.20 -9.26
CA SER A 27 10.65 2.00 -10.19
C SER A 27 10.24 1.24 -11.47
N SER A 28 11.02 0.25 -11.90
CA SER A 28 10.70 -0.65 -13.04
C SER A 28 9.64 -1.69 -12.72
N GLU A 29 9.42 -2.00 -11.45
CA GLU A 29 8.50 -3.03 -10.95
C GLU A 29 7.19 -2.41 -10.43
N VAL A 30 7.15 -1.10 -10.19
CA VAL A 30 5.94 -0.37 -9.76
C VAL A 30 4.76 -0.61 -10.70
N GLU A 31 4.98 -0.60 -12.01
CA GLU A 31 3.91 -0.86 -12.97
C GLU A 31 3.39 -2.31 -12.88
N MET A 32 4.29 -3.27 -12.68
CA MET A 32 3.92 -4.68 -12.51
C MET A 32 3.12 -4.87 -11.21
N LEU A 33 3.54 -4.21 -10.14
CA LEU A 33 2.83 -4.20 -8.85
C LEU A 33 1.41 -3.64 -9.00
N LEU A 34 1.26 -2.49 -9.65
CA LEU A 34 -0.05 -1.88 -9.88
C LEU A 34 -0.95 -2.77 -10.75
N ARG A 35 -0.40 -3.42 -11.78
CA ARG A 35 -1.14 -4.39 -12.60
C ARG A 35 -1.61 -5.59 -11.77
N PHE A 36 -0.76 -6.13 -10.90
CA PHE A 36 -1.12 -7.22 -9.99
C PHE A 36 -2.28 -6.84 -9.06
N PHE A 37 -2.19 -5.67 -8.41
CA PHE A 37 -3.27 -5.21 -7.52
C PHE A 37 -4.56 -4.83 -8.28
N SER A 38 -4.45 -4.34 -9.52
CA SER A 38 -5.59 -4.12 -10.39
C SER A 38 -6.32 -5.43 -10.72
N TYR A 39 -5.57 -6.51 -10.96
CA TYR A 39 -6.14 -7.85 -11.14
C TYR A 39 -6.86 -8.33 -9.87
N LEU A 40 -6.23 -8.28 -8.70
CA LEU A 40 -6.87 -8.63 -7.43
C LEU A 40 -8.12 -7.78 -7.14
N SER A 41 -8.08 -6.49 -7.47
CA SER A 41 -9.23 -5.60 -7.33
C SER A 41 -10.41 -6.01 -8.20
N ARG A 42 -10.17 -6.56 -9.40
CA ARG A 42 -11.25 -7.07 -10.27
C ARG A 42 -11.87 -8.35 -9.71
N LEU A 43 -11.08 -9.17 -9.03
CA LEU A 43 -11.58 -10.35 -8.32
C LEU A 43 -12.38 -10.00 -7.06
N SER A 44 -12.37 -8.72 -6.66
CA SER A 44 -13.14 -8.21 -5.52
C SER A 44 -12.89 -8.96 -4.20
N CYS A 45 -11.70 -9.54 -4.05
CA CYS A 45 -11.30 -10.31 -2.88
C CYS A 45 -11.17 -9.47 -1.61
N TYR A 46 -10.83 -8.19 -1.76
CA TYR A 46 -10.78 -7.23 -0.66
C TYR A 46 -11.03 -5.81 -1.16
N ARG A 47 -11.92 -5.08 -0.48
CA ARG A 47 -12.40 -3.74 -0.91
C ARG A 47 -11.29 -2.69 -0.98
N HIS A 48 -10.24 -2.82 -0.18
CA HIS A 48 -9.13 -1.86 -0.10
C HIS A 48 -7.83 -2.38 -0.71
N ILE A 49 -7.90 -3.44 -1.53
CA ILE A 49 -6.70 -4.09 -2.09
C ILE A 49 -5.90 -3.17 -3.01
N MET A 50 -6.58 -2.34 -3.80
CA MET A 50 -5.91 -1.37 -4.67
C MET A 50 -5.29 -0.22 -3.87
N LEU A 51 -5.93 0.18 -2.76
CA LEU A 51 -5.39 1.17 -1.83
C LEU A 51 -4.08 0.66 -1.20
N PHE A 52 -4.06 -0.60 -0.78
CA PHE A 52 -2.85 -1.26 -0.27
C PHE A 52 -1.72 -1.24 -1.30
N GLY A 53 -1.99 -1.67 -2.54
CA GLY A 53 -1.00 -1.65 -3.62
C GLY A 53 -0.48 -0.25 -3.95
N CYS A 54 -1.35 0.74 -3.98
CA CYS A 54 -0.98 2.14 -4.21
C CYS A 54 -0.11 2.70 -3.06
N SER A 55 -0.38 2.33 -1.81
CA SER A 55 0.44 2.77 -0.66
C SER A 55 1.87 2.22 -0.70
N LEU A 56 2.06 1.04 -1.30
CA LEU A 56 3.38 0.43 -1.52
C LEU A 56 4.11 1.00 -2.74
N ALA A 57 3.36 1.23 -3.83
CA ALA A 57 3.88 1.79 -5.07
C ALA A 57 4.28 3.27 -4.93
N LEU A 58 3.54 4.01 -4.11
CA LEU A 58 3.59 5.46 -4.02
C LEU A 58 3.49 5.88 -2.55
N PRO A 59 4.47 5.59 -1.69
CA PRO A 59 4.38 5.93 -0.27
C PRO A 59 4.26 7.44 -0.03
N GLU A 60 3.57 7.83 1.06
CA GLU A 60 3.57 9.22 1.54
C GLU A 60 4.98 9.63 1.96
N CYS A 61 5.32 10.90 1.68
CA CYS A 61 6.54 11.53 2.16
C CYS A 61 6.16 12.58 3.22
N ILE A 62 6.05 12.17 4.49
CA ILE A 62 5.94 13.09 5.64
C ILE A 62 7.25 12.93 6.42
N ALA A 63 8.32 13.58 5.96
CA ALA A 63 9.69 13.49 6.50
C ALA A 63 10.34 12.07 6.50
N ALA A 64 9.55 11.00 6.41
CA ALA A 64 9.91 9.60 6.27
C ALA A 64 8.86 8.88 5.41
N VAL A 65 9.21 7.73 4.84
CA VAL A 65 8.27 6.90 4.07
C VAL A 65 7.35 6.15 5.01
N VAL A 66 6.04 6.36 4.81
CA VAL A 66 4.99 5.66 5.57
C VAL A 66 4.54 4.43 4.77
N LEU A 67 4.73 3.25 5.36
CA LEU A 67 4.27 1.97 4.80
C LEU A 67 2.93 1.55 5.40
N PRO A 68 2.15 0.68 4.74
CA PRO A 68 0.94 0.12 5.33
C PRO A 68 1.25 -0.64 6.61
N CYS A 69 0.37 -0.55 7.60
CA CYS A 69 0.49 -1.32 8.85
C CYS A 69 0.38 -2.82 8.58
N ALA A 70 0.97 -3.66 9.44
CA ALA A 70 0.85 -5.11 9.29
C ALA A 70 -0.62 -5.56 9.35
N SER A 71 -1.44 -4.94 10.21
CA SER A 71 -2.89 -5.19 10.25
C SER A 71 -3.61 -4.95 8.92
N PHE A 72 -3.19 -3.96 8.13
CA PHE A 72 -3.74 -3.71 6.81
C PHE A 72 -3.30 -4.77 5.79
N CYS A 73 -2.03 -5.18 5.86
CA CYS A 73 -1.53 -6.29 5.05
C CYS A 73 -2.26 -7.60 5.36
N GLU A 74 -2.46 -7.92 6.66
CA GLU A 74 -3.14 -9.15 7.09
C GLU A 74 -4.56 -9.20 6.53
N ALA A 75 -5.32 -8.11 6.65
CA ALA A 75 -6.66 -8.02 6.07
C ALA A 75 -6.67 -8.18 4.52
N ALA A 76 -5.64 -7.66 3.83
CA ALA A 76 -5.49 -7.85 2.39
C ALA A 76 -5.14 -9.30 2.03
N ARG A 77 -4.26 -9.93 2.80
CA ARG A 77 -3.87 -11.34 2.62
C ARG A 77 -5.05 -12.26 2.87
N GLU A 78 -5.75 -12.12 3.99
CA GLU A 78 -6.91 -12.96 4.33
C GLU A 78 -8.00 -12.95 3.25
N GLY A 79 -8.25 -11.79 2.64
CA GLY A 79 -9.23 -11.68 1.55
C GLY A 79 -8.74 -12.27 0.22
N CYS A 80 -7.49 -12.01 -0.15
CA CYS A 80 -6.99 -12.25 -1.51
C CYS A 80 -6.09 -13.48 -1.68
N GLU A 81 -5.47 -13.99 -0.62
CA GLU A 81 -4.67 -15.21 -0.65
C GLU A 81 -5.49 -16.44 -1.06
N PRO A 82 -6.72 -16.69 -0.56
CA PRO A 82 -7.53 -17.82 -1.01
C PRO A 82 -7.82 -17.77 -2.52
N VAL A 83 -7.99 -16.56 -3.07
CA VAL A 83 -8.25 -16.35 -4.50
C VAL A 83 -7.00 -16.62 -5.33
N LEU A 84 -5.82 -16.23 -4.85
CA LEU A 84 -4.54 -16.57 -5.50
C LEU A 84 -4.27 -18.07 -5.46
N GLN A 85 -4.60 -18.74 -4.35
CA GLN A 85 -4.41 -20.18 -4.20
C GLN A 85 -5.27 -20.99 -5.19
N MET A 86 -6.42 -20.47 -5.65
CA MET A 86 -7.23 -21.11 -6.70
C MET A 86 -6.47 -21.28 -8.03
N VAL A 87 -5.47 -20.42 -8.28
CA VAL A 87 -4.58 -20.50 -9.45
C VAL A 87 -3.18 -20.98 -9.07
N ASN A 88 -3.05 -21.63 -7.91
CA ASN A 88 -1.79 -22.15 -7.36
C ASN A 88 -0.71 -21.07 -7.17
N VAL A 89 -1.12 -19.83 -6.92
CA VAL A 89 -0.24 -18.71 -6.61
C VAL A 89 -0.32 -18.44 -5.10
N SER A 90 0.83 -18.34 -4.45
CA SER A 90 0.90 -17.97 -3.03
C SER A 90 0.99 -16.46 -2.86
N TRP A 91 0.66 -15.96 -1.67
CA TRP A 91 0.89 -14.56 -1.34
C TRP A 91 2.39 -14.23 -1.46
N PRO A 92 2.80 -13.22 -2.25
CA PRO A 92 4.21 -12.97 -2.55
C PRO A 92 5.07 -12.67 -1.32
N ASP A 93 6.34 -13.12 -1.33
CA ASP A 93 7.27 -12.90 -0.21
C ASP A 93 7.50 -11.42 0.10
N PHE A 94 7.56 -10.58 -0.94
CA PHE A 94 7.71 -9.13 -0.79
C PHE A 94 6.43 -8.43 -0.29
N LEU A 95 5.35 -9.16 -0.06
CA LEU A 95 4.11 -8.67 0.57
C LEU A 95 3.89 -9.34 1.94
N ARG A 96 4.89 -10.04 2.50
CA ARG A 96 4.73 -10.73 3.79
C ARG A 96 4.49 -9.74 4.90
N CYS A 97 3.39 -9.91 5.62
CA CYS A 97 2.95 -8.92 6.59
C CYS A 97 3.92 -8.70 7.75
N SER A 98 4.80 -9.66 8.03
CA SER A 98 5.88 -9.56 9.01
C SER A 98 6.91 -8.46 8.70
N GLN A 99 6.99 -7.99 7.46
CA GLN A 99 7.90 -6.91 7.07
C GLN A 99 7.32 -5.51 7.37
N PHE A 100 6.04 -5.42 7.73
CA PHE A 100 5.36 -4.17 8.06
C PHE A 100 5.28 -3.98 9.57
N SER A 101 5.37 -2.74 10.01
CA SER A 101 5.27 -2.36 11.42
C SER A 101 3.81 -2.20 11.84
N ASN A 102 3.43 -2.72 13.00
CA ASN A 102 2.16 -2.38 13.67
C ASN A 102 2.28 -1.18 14.61
N VAL A 103 3.46 -0.56 14.69
CA VAL A 103 3.72 0.55 15.61
C VAL A 103 2.95 1.77 15.13
N THR A 104 1.79 2.02 15.71
CA THR A 104 1.21 3.36 15.77
C THR A 104 2.05 4.11 16.79
N ALA A 105 2.80 5.12 16.36
CA ALA A 105 3.63 5.86 17.30
C ALA A 105 2.75 6.44 18.42
N ALA A 106 3.18 6.32 19.67
CA ALA A 106 2.49 6.96 20.78
C ALA A 106 2.48 8.48 20.55
N PRO A 107 1.38 9.20 20.87
CA PRO A 107 1.40 10.67 20.85
C PRO A 107 2.58 11.17 21.70
N PRO A 108 3.41 12.12 21.21
CA PRO A 108 3.12 13.13 20.17
C PRO A 108 3.66 12.81 18.76
N ALA A 109 4.09 11.58 18.47
CA ALA A 109 4.72 11.25 17.20
C ALA A 109 3.72 11.00 16.05
N PRO A 110 4.08 11.32 14.79
CA PRO A 110 3.25 11.00 13.62
C PRO A 110 3.03 9.48 13.49
N PRO A 111 1.92 9.03 12.88
CA PRO A 111 1.63 7.62 12.71
C PRO A 111 2.75 6.93 11.94
N ALA A 112 3.32 5.85 12.51
CA ALA A 112 4.45 5.15 11.91
C ALA A 112 4.05 4.19 10.77
N CYS A 113 2.74 4.02 10.54
CA CYS A 113 2.22 3.20 9.45
C CYS A 113 0.81 3.65 9.00
N TYR A 114 0.41 3.24 7.80
CA TYR A 114 -0.84 3.62 7.14
C TYR A 114 -1.93 2.56 7.30
N THR A 115 -3.15 2.99 7.64
CA THR A 115 -4.36 2.14 7.68
C THR A 115 -5.47 2.68 6.78
N PRO A 116 -6.39 1.82 6.30
CA PRO A 116 -7.55 2.24 5.51
C PRO A 116 -8.55 3.10 6.33
N GLN A 117 -8.42 3.17 7.67
CA GLN A 117 -9.28 4.02 8.51
C GLN A 117 -8.82 5.48 8.55
N GLN A 118 -7.60 5.79 8.11
CA GLN A 118 -7.10 7.17 7.97
C GLN A 118 -7.72 7.94 6.78
N ILE A 119 -8.68 7.35 6.04
CA ILE A 119 -9.43 8.02 4.96
C ILE A 119 -10.26 9.21 5.48
N LYS A 120 -10.45 9.35 6.80
CA LYS A 120 -11.10 10.53 7.39
C LYS A 120 -10.14 11.72 7.47
N GLY A 121 -9.93 12.35 6.31
CA GLY A 121 -9.52 13.73 6.09
C GLY A 121 -8.61 14.35 7.14
N LYS A 122 -7.30 14.24 6.93
CA LYS A 122 -6.39 15.33 7.29
C LYS A 122 -5.62 15.73 6.03
N PRO A 123 -5.90 16.91 5.46
CA PRO A 123 -5.02 17.52 4.48
C PRO A 123 -3.63 17.71 5.09
N CYS A 124 -2.59 17.60 4.26
CA CYS A 124 -1.29 18.12 4.59
C CYS A 124 -1.43 19.66 4.67
N GLU A 125 -1.41 20.20 5.89
CA GLU A 125 -1.16 21.63 6.13
C GLU A 125 0.33 21.84 6.40
#